data_AF-A0A2G4FPP5-F1
#
_entry.id   AF-A0A2G4FPP5-F1
#
_cell.length_a   1.000
_cell.length_b   1.000
_cell.length_c   1.000
_cell.angle_alpha   90.00
_cell.angle_beta   90.00
_cell.angle_gamma   90.00
#
_symmetry.space_group_name_H-M   'P 1'
#
loop_
_entity.id
_entity.type
_entity.pdbx_description
1 polymer ?
#
loop_
_entity_poly.entity_id
_entity_poly.type
_entity_poly.pdbx_seq_one_letter_code
_entity_poly.pdbx_strand_id
1 'polypeptide(L)'
;MTSQGKDQYTPTAPQCPDNLKETGLNSGMLSDMVLRAIYTKGAMLGMDISKSLCLPFKIIEEALVFLKNEKCIDVSGGDLIGRASYKFNLTELGRRRAQDAMKVCGYVGPAPVSLEDYVDQTYKQAVTNLPVDPQALRECFSHLVITDELFNAVGPAILSGKSIFIYGPPGTGKTSIAQAIGEFMNRKGGDIFVPYAFHFEGNIISIFDPAIHIPHEVQAEAPKDEAEAAIRRL
;
A
#
# COMPACT_ATOMS: atom_id res chain seq x y z
N MET A 1 33.84 -3.27 21.26
CA MET A 1 32.56 -3.41 21.98
C MET A 1 31.47 -2.91 21.05
N THR A 2 30.94 -3.83 20.25
CA THR A 2 29.97 -3.59 19.19
C THR A 2 28.57 -3.44 19.79
N SER A 3 28.01 -2.23 19.69
CA SER A 3 26.60 -1.94 19.90
C SER A 3 25.81 -2.52 18.73
N GLN A 4 25.35 -3.78 18.84
CA GLN A 4 24.28 -4.28 17.98
C GLN A 4 22.97 -3.61 18.41
N GLY A 5 22.46 -2.74 17.54
CA GLY A 5 21.19 -2.05 17.73
C GLY A 5 20.04 -3.04 17.70
N LYS A 6 19.21 -2.96 18.73
CA LYS A 6 17.91 -3.59 18.96
C LYS A 6 17.21 -4.07 17.67
N ASP A 7 16.99 -5.38 17.59
CA ASP A 7 16.11 -6.03 16.61
C ASP A 7 14.69 -5.47 16.72
N GLN A 8 14.38 -4.47 15.90
CA GLN A 8 13.02 -3.98 15.71
C GLN A 8 12.35 -4.94 14.73
N TYR A 9 11.30 -5.64 15.16
CA TYR A 9 10.56 -6.56 14.29
C TYR A 9 10.03 -5.76 13.09
N THR A 10 10.59 -6.05 11.92
CA THR A 10 10.20 -5.40 10.67
C THR A 10 9.46 -6.45 9.83
N PRO A 11 8.18 -6.26 9.51
CA PRO A 11 7.45 -7.24 8.72
C PRO A 11 8.12 -7.43 7.35
N THR A 12 8.06 -8.64 6.82
CA THR A 12 8.58 -8.91 5.47
C THR A 12 7.73 -8.16 4.44
N ALA A 13 8.40 -7.40 3.57
CA ALA A 13 7.73 -6.66 2.50
C ALA A 13 7.08 -7.61 1.47
N PRO A 14 5.90 -7.25 0.92
CA PRO A 14 5.34 -7.92 -0.24
C PRO A 14 6.33 -7.90 -1.41
N GLN A 15 6.37 -9.00 -2.17
CA GLN A 15 7.24 -9.11 -3.34
C GLN A 15 6.63 -8.38 -4.54
N CYS A 16 7.48 -7.82 -5.39
CA CYS A 16 7.03 -7.24 -6.66
C CYS A 16 6.56 -8.37 -7.58
N PRO A 17 5.35 -8.29 -8.17
CA PRO A 17 4.85 -9.33 -9.05
C PRO A 17 5.63 -9.36 -10.37
N ASP A 18 5.93 -10.56 -10.87
CA ASP A 18 6.68 -10.75 -12.09
C ASP A 18 5.82 -10.87 -13.34
N ASN A 19 4.55 -11.22 -13.18
CA ASN A 19 3.59 -11.43 -14.25
C ASN A 19 2.16 -11.06 -13.79
N LEU A 20 1.22 -10.98 -14.73
CA LEU A 20 -0.16 -10.62 -14.42
C LEU A 20 -0.81 -11.56 -13.40
N LYS A 21 -0.51 -12.86 -13.46
CA LYS A 21 -1.12 -13.85 -12.57
C LYS A 21 -0.76 -13.61 -11.10
N GLU A 22 0.49 -13.23 -10.83
CA GLU A 22 0.97 -12.90 -9.48
C GLU A 22 0.36 -11.63 -8.89
N THR A 23 -0.22 -10.75 -9.72
CA THR A 23 -0.94 -9.57 -9.22
C THR A 23 -2.29 -9.90 -8.59
N GLY A 24 -2.83 -11.09 -8.85
CA GLY A 24 -4.22 -11.45 -8.53
C GLY A 24 -5.26 -10.84 -9.47
N LEU A 25 -4.86 -9.95 -10.38
CA LEU A 25 -5.75 -9.29 -11.34
C LEU A 25 -6.00 -10.15 -12.58
N ASN A 26 -7.19 -10.03 -13.14
CA ASN A 26 -7.48 -10.54 -14.48
C ASN A 26 -7.20 -9.46 -15.55
N SER A 27 -7.03 -9.90 -16.80
CA SER A 27 -6.68 -9.01 -17.93
C SER A 27 -7.72 -7.95 -18.23
N GLY A 28 -9.01 -8.26 -18.05
CA GLY A 28 -10.12 -7.33 -18.23
C GLY A 28 -10.07 -6.20 -17.20
N MET A 29 -9.90 -6.54 -15.93
CA MET A 29 -9.78 -5.61 -14.81
C MET A 29 -8.57 -4.68 -14.99
N LEU A 30 -7.41 -5.23 -15.37
CA LEU A 30 -6.23 -4.43 -15.65
C LEU A 30 -6.45 -3.49 -16.85
N SER A 31 -7.07 -3.98 -17.92
CA SER A 31 -7.42 -3.16 -19.09
C SER A 31 -8.36 -2.02 -18.72
N ASP A 32 -9.39 -2.28 -17.92
CA ASP A 32 -10.32 -1.28 -17.43
C ASP A 32 -9.62 -0.26 -16.53
N MET A 33 -8.70 -0.70 -15.67
CA MET A 33 -7.87 0.19 -14.85
C MET A 33 -7.00 1.13 -15.70
N VAL A 34 -6.36 0.61 -16.75
CA VAL A 34 -5.58 1.43 -17.70
C VAL A 34 -6.48 2.44 -18.40
N LEU A 35 -7.64 2.01 -18.88
CA LEU A 35 -8.62 2.91 -19.52
C LEU A 35 -9.10 4.01 -18.56
N ARG A 36 -9.45 3.68 -17.33
CA ARG A 36 -9.84 4.65 -16.29
C ARG A 36 -8.72 5.63 -15.97
N ALA A 37 -7.47 5.16 -15.91
CA ALA A 37 -6.31 6.01 -15.66
C ALA A 37 -6.14 7.05 -16.77
N ILE A 38 -6.13 6.63 -18.05
CA ILE A 38 -6.01 7.54 -19.21
C ILE A 38 -7.22 8.45 -19.33
N TYR A 39 -8.42 7.96 -19.02
CA TYR A 39 -9.64 8.77 -19.04
C TYR A 39 -9.60 9.91 -18.01
N THR A 40 -9.14 9.60 -16.80
CA THR A 40 -9.17 10.55 -15.67
C THR A 40 -8.02 11.55 -15.74
N LYS A 41 -6.80 11.11 -16.09
CA LYS A 41 -5.60 11.96 -16.10
C LYS A 41 -5.25 12.50 -17.50
N GLY A 42 -5.96 12.07 -18.53
CA GLY A 42 -5.68 12.39 -19.91
C GLY A 42 -4.55 11.56 -20.51
N ALA A 43 -4.10 11.99 -21.70
CA ALA A 43 -3.05 11.31 -22.44
C ALA A 43 -1.72 11.31 -21.69
N MET A 44 -1.13 10.14 -21.50
CA MET A 44 0.06 9.97 -20.65
C MET A 44 1.04 8.93 -21.23
N LEU A 45 2.28 8.94 -20.73
CA LEU A 45 3.29 7.98 -21.16
C LEU A 45 3.04 6.59 -20.55
N GLY A 46 3.52 5.54 -21.22
CA GLY A 46 3.46 4.17 -20.69
C GLY A 46 4.07 4.04 -19.29
N MET A 47 5.19 4.71 -19.04
CA MET A 47 5.82 4.78 -17.71
C MET A 47 4.95 5.46 -16.66
N ASP A 48 4.18 6.49 -17.03
CA ASP A 48 3.30 7.19 -16.09
C ASP A 48 2.09 6.32 -15.72
N ILE A 49 1.59 5.51 -16.65
CA ILE A 49 0.57 4.49 -16.39
C ILE A 49 1.09 3.46 -15.39
N SER A 50 2.29 2.93 -15.63
CA SER A 50 2.96 1.96 -14.74
C SER A 50 3.16 2.52 -13.34
N LYS A 51 3.66 3.75 -13.21
CA LYS A 51 3.79 4.45 -11.91
C LYS A 51 2.44 4.66 -11.24
N SER A 52 1.42 5.08 -11.99
CA SER A 52 0.08 5.33 -11.45
C SER A 52 -0.59 4.07 -10.93
N LEU A 53 -0.35 2.92 -11.56
CA LEU A 53 -0.90 1.64 -11.15
C LEU A 53 0.03 0.89 -10.18
N CYS A 54 1.22 1.41 -9.91
CA CYS A 54 2.26 0.77 -9.10
C CYS A 54 2.58 -0.67 -9.55
N LEU A 55 2.55 -0.92 -10.87
CA LEU A 55 2.85 -2.23 -11.46
C LEU A 55 4.04 -2.12 -12.42
N PRO A 56 4.90 -3.15 -12.50
CA PRO A 56 5.97 -3.22 -13.50
C PRO A 56 5.47 -3.00 -14.92
N PHE A 57 6.22 -2.25 -15.73
CA PHE A 57 5.81 -1.92 -17.09
C PHE A 57 5.54 -3.17 -17.95
N LYS A 58 6.27 -4.28 -17.73
CA LYS A 58 6.03 -5.56 -18.43
C LYS A 58 4.60 -6.07 -18.31
N ILE A 59 3.97 -5.91 -17.14
CA ILE A 59 2.57 -6.33 -16.89
C ILE A 59 1.59 -5.38 -17.58
N ILE A 60 1.88 -4.08 -17.53
CA ILE A 60 1.07 -3.05 -18.17
C ILE A 60 1.15 -3.12 -19.70
N GLU A 61 2.32 -3.49 -20.25
CA GLU A 61 2.56 -3.58 -21.69
C GLU A 61 1.59 -4.55 -22.36
N GLU A 62 1.30 -5.70 -21.74
CA GLU A 62 0.32 -6.67 -22.25
C GLU A 62 -1.08 -6.04 -22.38
N ALA A 63 -1.53 -5.30 -21.37
CA ALA A 63 -2.83 -4.60 -21.40
C ALA A 63 -2.85 -3.48 -22.45
N LEU A 64 -1.75 -2.73 -22.60
CA LEU A 64 -1.64 -1.68 -23.62
C LEU A 64 -1.68 -2.26 -25.04
N VAL A 65 -0.99 -3.37 -25.28
CA VAL A 65 -1.02 -4.06 -26.59
C VAL A 65 -2.43 -4.53 -26.90
N PHE A 66 -3.11 -5.16 -25.93
CA PHE A 66 -4.49 -5.59 -26.08
C PHE A 66 -5.43 -4.43 -26.41
N LEU A 67 -5.40 -3.35 -25.61
CA LEU A 67 -6.25 -2.18 -25.82
C LEU A 67 -5.99 -1.46 -27.15
N LYS A 68 -4.73 -1.47 -27.64
CA LYS A 68 -4.38 -0.93 -28.94
C LYS A 68 -4.97 -1.78 -30.07
N ASN A 69 -4.87 -3.11 -29.98
CA ASN A 69 -5.44 -4.03 -30.96
C ASN A 69 -6.98 -3.91 -31.01
N GLU A 70 -7.61 -3.70 -29.85
CA GLU A 70 -9.04 -3.43 -29.69
C GLU A 70 -9.44 -1.99 -30.09
N LYS A 71 -8.52 -1.17 -30.61
CA LYS A 71 -8.75 0.22 -31.03
C LYS A 71 -9.33 1.10 -29.91
N CYS A 72 -9.04 0.78 -28.66
CA CYS A 72 -9.44 1.60 -27.51
C CYS A 72 -8.41 2.71 -27.23
N ILE A 73 -7.14 2.49 -27.59
CA ILE A 73 -6.08 3.48 -27.42
C ILE A 73 -5.29 3.67 -28.71
N ASP A 74 -4.81 4.89 -28.91
CA ASP A 74 -3.88 5.26 -29.97
C ASP A 74 -2.56 5.74 -29.36
N VAL A 75 -1.48 5.54 -30.12
CA VAL A 75 -0.13 5.99 -29.73
C VAL A 75 0.20 7.26 -30.50
N SER A 76 0.51 8.33 -29.77
CA SER A 76 0.93 9.61 -30.37
C SER A 76 2.37 9.94 -29.98
N GLY A 77 3.33 9.54 -30.81
CA GLY A 77 4.75 9.83 -30.59
C GLY A 77 5.47 8.85 -29.66
N GLY A 78 6.81 8.87 -29.78
CA GLY A 78 7.73 7.93 -29.16
C GLY A 78 8.48 7.16 -30.25
N ASP A 79 9.50 7.76 -30.84
CA ASP A 79 10.20 7.17 -32.01
C ASP A 79 11.54 6.50 -31.66
N LEU A 80 11.99 6.50 -30.39
CA LEU A 80 13.37 6.10 -30.09
C LEU A 80 13.59 5.09 -28.93
N ILE A 81 12.69 4.94 -27.94
CA ILE A 81 13.01 4.17 -26.71
C ILE A 81 11.82 3.30 -26.22
N GLY A 82 11.35 2.36 -27.05
CA GLY A 82 10.39 1.33 -26.66
C GLY A 82 9.01 1.83 -26.19
N ARG A 83 8.08 0.89 -25.93
CA ARG A 83 6.66 1.23 -25.60
C ARG A 83 6.49 2.01 -24.30
N ALA A 84 7.46 1.94 -23.41
CA ALA A 84 7.50 2.71 -22.17
C ALA A 84 7.46 4.23 -22.41
N SER A 85 8.16 4.68 -23.47
CA SER A 85 8.23 6.10 -23.86
C SER A 85 7.06 6.58 -24.71
N TYR A 86 6.15 5.68 -25.10
CA TYR A 86 5.04 6.01 -25.98
C TYR A 86 3.97 6.76 -25.20
N LYS A 87 3.40 7.78 -25.84
CA LYS A 87 2.25 8.49 -25.28
C LYS A 87 0.95 7.85 -25.77
N PHE A 88 0.10 7.43 -24.84
CA PHE A 88 -1.16 6.77 -25.12
C PHE A 88 -2.33 7.75 -24.96
N ASN A 89 -3.27 7.71 -25.89
CA ASN A 89 -4.50 8.50 -25.87
C ASN A 89 -5.70 7.56 -26.03
N LEU A 90 -6.84 7.94 -25.47
CA LEU A 90 -8.09 7.22 -25.73
C LEU A 90 -8.67 7.61 -27.09
N THR A 91 -9.08 6.60 -27.84
CA THR A 91 -9.97 6.76 -28.98
C THR A 91 -11.38 7.09 -28.50
N GLU A 92 -12.29 7.38 -29.42
CA GLU A 92 -13.71 7.53 -29.08
C GLU A 92 -14.31 6.24 -28.48
N LEU A 93 -13.92 5.07 -29.01
CA LEU A 93 -14.30 3.77 -28.45
C LEU A 93 -13.73 3.58 -27.04
N GLY A 94 -12.44 3.89 -26.85
CA GLY A 94 -11.80 3.81 -25.55
C GLY A 94 -12.43 4.74 -24.51
N ARG A 95 -12.81 5.96 -24.90
CA ARG A 95 -13.53 6.89 -24.01
C ARG A 95 -14.86 6.33 -23.53
N ARG A 96 -15.66 5.75 -24.43
CA ARG A 96 -16.94 5.12 -24.05
C ARG A 96 -16.72 3.94 -23.11
N ARG A 97 -15.78 3.06 -23.44
CA ARG A 97 -15.46 1.89 -22.62
C ARG A 97 -14.92 2.28 -21.25
N ALA A 98 -14.10 3.33 -21.16
CA ALA A 98 -13.63 3.89 -19.90
C ALA A 98 -14.77 4.49 -19.06
N GLN A 99 -15.71 5.18 -19.68
CA GLN A 99 -16.91 5.70 -18.99
C GLN A 99 -17.77 4.56 -18.43
N ASP A 100 -17.97 3.49 -19.19
CA ASP A 100 -18.70 2.32 -18.71
C ASP A 100 -17.95 1.61 -17.59
N ALA A 101 -16.62 1.48 -17.69
CA ALA A 101 -15.78 0.97 -16.61
C ALA A 101 -15.84 1.84 -15.34
N MET A 102 -15.95 3.18 -15.47
CA MET A 102 -16.13 4.10 -14.34
C MET A 102 -17.50 3.95 -13.67
N LYS A 103 -18.56 3.63 -14.43
CA LYS A 103 -19.90 3.35 -13.86
C LYS A 103 -19.90 2.07 -13.02
N VAL A 104 -19.13 1.07 -13.44
CA VAL A 104 -18.98 -0.20 -12.70
C VAL A 104 -18.10 0.01 -11.46
N CYS A 105 -16.97 0.69 -11.61
CA CYS A 105 -16.03 0.93 -10.53
C CYS A 105 -15.34 2.29 -10.70
N GLY A 106 -15.60 3.21 -9.76
CA GLY A 106 -15.02 4.56 -9.76
C GLY A 106 -13.59 4.64 -9.22
N TYR A 107 -12.98 3.52 -8.83
CA TYR A 107 -11.63 3.51 -8.29
C TYR A 107 -10.58 3.81 -9.37
N VAL A 108 -9.80 4.86 -9.13
CA VAL A 108 -8.67 5.29 -9.96
C VAL A 108 -7.44 5.47 -9.06
N GLY A 109 -6.53 4.51 -9.09
CA GLY A 109 -5.36 4.50 -8.21
C GLY A 109 -4.47 3.28 -8.47
N PRO A 110 -3.53 3.01 -7.55
CA PRO A 110 -2.67 1.83 -7.60
C PRO A 110 -3.45 0.53 -7.74
N ALA A 111 -2.86 -0.47 -8.40
CA ALA A 111 -3.42 -1.80 -8.55
C ALA A 111 -3.82 -2.40 -7.20
N PRO A 112 -5.08 -2.87 -7.03
CA PRO A 112 -5.46 -3.53 -5.81
C PRO A 112 -4.76 -4.87 -5.71
N VAL A 113 -4.49 -5.31 -4.48
CA VAL A 113 -4.02 -6.67 -4.19
C VAL A 113 -5.20 -7.62 -4.03
N SER A 114 -4.97 -8.93 -4.13
CA SER A 114 -6.02 -9.89 -3.80
C SER A 114 -6.36 -9.82 -2.30
N LEU A 115 -7.61 -10.15 -1.93
CA LEU A 115 -7.99 -10.26 -0.52
C LEU A 115 -7.13 -11.29 0.22
N GLU A 116 -6.79 -12.40 -0.45
CA GLU A 116 -5.96 -13.47 0.09
C GLU A 116 -4.56 -12.96 0.45
N ASP A 117 -3.90 -12.24 -0.47
CA ASP A 117 -2.58 -11.65 -0.21
C ASP A 117 -2.62 -10.62 0.92
N TYR A 118 -3.70 -9.83 1.00
CA TYR A 118 -3.86 -8.86 2.08
C TYR A 118 -4.05 -9.54 3.44
N VAL A 119 -4.84 -10.61 3.51
CA VAL A 119 -5.03 -11.40 4.73
C VAL A 119 -3.71 -12.04 5.15
N ASP A 120 -2.98 -12.65 4.23
CA ASP A 120 -1.66 -13.25 4.49
C ASP A 120 -0.66 -12.21 4.99
N GLN A 121 -0.63 -11.02 4.37
CA GLN A 121 0.22 -9.93 4.82
C GLN A 121 -0.15 -9.46 6.23
N THR A 122 -1.45 -9.40 6.55
CA THR A 122 -1.94 -9.05 7.88
C THR A 122 -1.46 -10.04 8.95
N TYR A 123 -1.46 -11.34 8.66
CA TYR A 123 -0.91 -12.35 9.56
C TYR A 123 0.62 -12.26 9.70
N LYS A 124 1.33 -12.01 8.60
CA LYS A 124 2.80 -11.84 8.60
C LYS A 124 3.27 -10.63 9.39
N GLN A 125 2.43 -9.60 9.52
CA GLN A 125 2.75 -8.38 10.27
C GLN A 125 1.98 -8.27 11.59
N ALA A 126 1.27 -9.33 11.99
CA ALA A 126 0.54 -9.34 13.25
C ALA A 126 1.53 -9.12 14.40
N VAL A 127 1.33 -8.01 15.12
CA VAL A 127 2.18 -7.62 16.26
C VAL A 127 2.03 -8.66 17.36
N THR A 128 2.95 -9.62 17.37
CA THR A 128 3.04 -10.66 18.39
C THR A 128 4.40 -10.53 19.08
N ASN A 129 4.42 -10.61 20.41
CA ASN A 129 5.64 -10.50 21.23
C ASN A 129 6.39 -9.17 21.10
N LEU A 130 5.67 -8.04 21.10
CA LEU A 130 6.31 -6.73 21.15
C LEU A 130 7.16 -6.62 22.44
N PRO A 131 8.45 -6.25 22.37
CA PRO A 131 9.25 -6.04 23.58
C PRO A 131 8.72 -4.80 24.32
N VAL A 132 7.82 -5.02 25.28
CA VAL A 132 7.27 -3.96 26.13
C VAL A 132 8.21 -3.73 27.29
N ASP A 133 8.90 -2.60 27.25
CA ASP A 133 9.55 -2.03 28.41
C ASP A 133 8.46 -1.42 29.33
N PRO A 134 8.30 -1.93 30.57
CA PRO A 134 7.32 -1.40 31.52
C PRO A 134 7.48 0.10 31.77
N GLN A 135 8.70 0.63 31.72
CA GLN A 135 8.94 2.06 31.91
C GLN A 135 8.38 2.88 30.74
N ALA A 136 8.67 2.48 29.50
CA ALA A 136 8.11 3.11 28.30
C ALA A 136 6.58 3.04 28.25
N LEU A 137 5.99 1.94 28.75
CA LEU A 137 4.55 1.82 28.87
C LEU A 137 3.99 2.79 29.92
N ARG A 138 4.62 2.90 31.10
CA ARG A 138 4.24 3.89 32.13
C ARG A 138 4.34 5.33 31.63
N GLU A 139 5.36 5.65 30.86
CA GLU A 139 5.53 6.99 30.25
C GLU A 139 4.36 7.34 29.32
N CYS A 140 3.84 6.38 28.54
CA CYS A 140 2.68 6.60 27.69
C CYS A 140 1.40 6.87 28.50
N PHE A 141 1.31 6.35 29.72
CA PHE A 141 0.21 6.62 30.64
C PHE A 141 0.45 7.82 31.58
N SER A 142 1.58 8.52 31.49
CA SER A 142 1.97 9.58 32.45
C SER A 142 0.98 10.75 32.55
N HIS A 143 0.18 10.97 31.51
CA HIS A 143 -0.87 11.99 31.46
C HIS A 143 -2.21 11.51 32.07
N LEU A 144 -2.29 10.27 32.54
CA LEU A 144 -3.46 9.64 33.14
C LEU A 144 -3.19 9.20 34.57
N VAL A 145 -4.19 9.34 35.44
CA VAL A 145 -4.13 8.80 36.80
C VAL A 145 -4.56 7.34 36.76
N ILE A 146 -3.59 6.43 36.75
CA ILE A 146 -3.82 4.97 36.66
C ILE A 146 -3.29 4.29 37.92
N THR A 147 -4.08 3.37 38.48
CA THR A 147 -3.65 2.54 39.63
C THR A 147 -2.68 1.46 39.18
N ASP A 148 -1.75 1.05 40.05
CA ASP A 148 -0.82 -0.04 39.74
C ASP A 148 -1.56 -1.35 39.42
N GLU A 149 -2.72 -1.59 40.02
CA GLU A 149 -3.58 -2.75 39.72
C GLU A 149 -4.05 -2.75 38.26
N LEU A 150 -4.54 -1.60 37.76
CA LEU A 150 -4.99 -1.48 36.37
C LEU A 150 -3.81 -1.58 35.41
N PHE A 151 -2.67 -0.95 35.74
CA PHE A 151 -1.46 -1.05 34.93
C PHE A 151 -0.97 -2.51 34.80
N ASN A 152 -0.95 -3.24 35.92
CA ASN A 152 -0.53 -4.64 35.96
C ASN A 152 -1.51 -5.58 35.25
N ALA A 153 -2.78 -5.20 35.09
CA ALA A 153 -3.76 -5.94 34.29
C ALA A 153 -3.61 -5.66 32.78
N VAL A 154 -3.34 -4.42 32.41
CA VAL A 154 -3.25 -3.97 31.00
C VAL A 154 -1.96 -4.42 30.33
N GLY A 155 -0.82 -4.34 31.03
CA GLY A 155 0.49 -4.69 30.47
C GLY A 155 0.56 -6.09 29.83
N PRO A 156 0.19 -7.17 30.55
CA PRO A 156 0.13 -8.52 30.00
C PRO A 156 -0.87 -8.67 28.85
N ALA A 157 -2.00 -7.95 28.89
CA ALA A 157 -3.01 -8.03 27.86
C ALA A 157 -2.52 -7.42 26.53
N ILE A 158 -1.85 -6.28 26.59
CA ILE A 158 -1.17 -5.66 25.43
C ILE A 158 -0.13 -6.61 24.85
N LEU A 159 0.72 -7.17 25.71
CA LEU A 159 1.77 -8.12 25.31
C LEU A 159 1.23 -9.39 24.66
N SER A 160 0.08 -9.87 25.14
CA SER A 160 -0.54 -11.09 24.63
C SER A 160 -1.20 -10.93 23.25
N GLY A 161 -1.32 -9.70 22.73
CA GLY A 161 -2.05 -9.43 21.49
C GLY A 161 -3.54 -9.77 21.56
N LYS A 162 -4.10 -9.95 22.76
CA LYS A 162 -5.50 -10.30 22.97
C LYS A 162 -6.38 -9.06 23.05
N SER A 163 -7.65 -9.22 22.73
CA SER A 163 -8.65 -8.17 22.87
C SER A 163 -8.79 -7.71 24.32
N ILE A 164 -8.69 -6.40 24.57
CA ILE A 164 -8.96 -5.77 25.86
C ILE A 164 -10.34 -5.11 25.80
N PHE A 165 -11.17 -5.35 26.82
CA PHE A 165 -12.46 -4.68 26.96
C PHE A 165 -12.44 -3.74 28.16
N ILE A 166 -12.51 -2.42 27.90
CA ILE A 166 -12.50 -1.38 28.94
C ILE A 166 -13.93 -0.88 29.16
N TYR A 167 -14.49 -1.13 30.35
CA TYR A 167 -15.86 -0.75 30.72
C TYR A 167 -15.90 0.09 32.00
N GLY A 168 -16.99 0.84 32.19
CA GLY A 168 -17.21 1.71 33.37
C GLY A 168 -18.08 2.94 33.07
N PRO A 169 -18.45 3.73 34.10
CA PRO A 169 -19.27 4.95 33.95
C PRO A 169 -18.67 6.00 33.00
N PRO A 170 -19.47 6.83 32.30
CA PRO A 170 -18.93 7.89 31.44
C PRO A 170 -18.02 8.85 32.24
N GLY A 171 -16.96 9.37 31.59
CA GLY A 171 -16.00 10.27 32.24
C GLY A 171 -14.83 9.61 32.97
N THR A 172 -14.78 8.27 33.06
CA THR A 172 -13.68 7.53 33.73
C THR A 172 -12.41 7.34 32.87
N GLY A 173 -12.21 8.13 31.82
CA GLY A 173 -10.99 8.08 31.00
C GLY A 173 -10.81 6.86 30.10
N LYS A 174 -11.85 6.04 29.86
CA LYS A 174 -11.75 4.81 29.03
C LYS A 174 -11.21 5.06 27.62
N THR A 175 -11.72 6.09 26.95
CA THR A 175 -11.26 6.50 25.63
C THR A 175 -9.80 6.95 25.68
N SER A 176 -9.41 7.69 26.72
CA SER A 176 -8.03 8.14 26.91
C SER A 176 -7.08 6.98 27.15
N ILE A 177 -7.48 5.96 27.93
CA ILE A 177 -6.70 4.73 28.11
C ILE A 177 -6.54 4.00 26.77
N ALA A 178 -7.63 3.83 26.00
CA ALA A 178 -7.57 3.17 24.70
C ALA A 178 -6.66 3.93 23.71
N GLN A 179 -6.71 5.27 23.72
CA GLN A 179 -5.83 6.12 22.92
C GLN A 179 -4.36 5.98 23.34
N ALA A 180 -4.05 6.01 24.64
CA ALA A 180 -2.68 5.83 25.13
C ALA A 180 -2.11 4.45 24.77
N ILE A 181 -2.93 3.40 24.82
CA ILE A 181 -2.56 2.06 24.36
C ILE A 181 -2.30 2.06 22.85
N GLY A 182 -3.20 2.64 22.06
CA GLY A 182 -3.05 2.75 20.61
C GLY A 182 -1.81 3.52 20.20
N GLU A 183 -1.51 4.63 20.89
CA GLU A 183 -0.31 5.43 20.65
C GLU A 183 0.97 4.66 21.00
N PHE A 184 0.98 3.95 22.13
CA PHE A 184 2.09 3.08 22.48
C PHE A 184 2.31 1.99 21.42
N MET A 185 1.24 1.36 20.95
CA MET A 185 1.29 0.35 19.88
C MET A 185 1.78 0.95 18.56
N ASN A 186 1.34 2.13 18.16
CA ASN A 186 1.80 2.78 16.92
C ASN A 186 3.29 3.16 17.01
N ARG A 187 3.77 3.61 18.17
CA ARG A 187 5.19 3.99 18.35
C ARG A 187 6.13 2.80 18.45
N LYS A 188 5.67 1.67 18.99
CA LYS A 188 6.51 0.48 19.26
C LYS A 188 6.31 -0.64 18.25
N GLY A 189 5.12 -0.75 17.67
CA GLY A 189 4.70 -1.77 16.72
C GLY A 189 5.40 -1.72 15.37
N GLY A 190 6.10 -0.63 15.08
CA GLY A 190 6.81 -0.44 13.82
C GLY A 190 5.86 -0.15 12.66
N ASP A 191 6.44 -0.11 11.46
CA ASP A 191 5.69 0.15 10.24
C ASP A 191 4.95 -1.11 9.78
N ILE A 192 3.77 -0.90 9.20
CA ILE A 192 2.93 -1.97 8.65
C ILE A 192 2.73 -1.75 7.15
N PHE A 193 2.54 -2.84 6.41
CA PHE A 193 2.20 -2.76 5.00
C PHE A 193 0.68 -2.72 4.86
N VAL A 194 0.17 -1.61 4.33
CA VAL A 194 -1.24 -1.41 4.04
C VAL A 194 -1.38 -1.18 2.53
N PRO A 195 -2.16 -2.01 1.81
CA PRO A 195 -2.40 -1.79 0.40
C PRO A 195 -3.28 -0.56 0.18
N TYR A 196 -3.17 0.08 -0.98
CA TYR A 196 -4.08 1.17 -1.36
C TYR A 196 -5.53 0.68 -1.45
N ALA A 197 -5.70 -0.51 -2.03
CA ALA A 197 -6.98 -1.18 -2.16
C ALA A 197 -6.76 -2.70 -2.25
N PHE A 198 -7.79 -3.47 -1.94
CA PHE A 198 -7.85 -4.89 -2.31
C PHE A 198 -9.04 -5.14 -3.24
N HIS A 199 -9.03 -6.28 -3.92
CA HIS A 199 -10.15 -6.71 -4.74
C HIS A 199 -10.74 -8.04 -4.27
N PHE A 200 -12.05 -8.16 -4.36
CA PHE A 200 -12.80 -9.36 -4.03
C PHE A 200 -14.06 -9.46 -4.90
N GLU A 201 -14.28 -10.60 -5.55
CA GLU A 201 -15.44 -10.85 -6.43
C GLU A 201 -15.70 -9.74 -7.47
N GLY A 202 -14.62 -9.19 -8.07
CA GLY A 202 -14.70 -8.14 -9.08
C GLY A 202 -14.91 -6.71 -8.54
N ASN A 203 -15.04 -6.55 -7.22
CA ASN A 203 -15.14 -5.25 -6.56
C ASN A 203 -13.76 -4.80 -6.06
N ILE A 204 -13.53 -3.49 -6.07
CA ILE A 204 -12.32 -2.87 -5.50
C ILE A 204 -12.72 -2.09 -4.26
N ILE A 205 -12.04 -2.34 -3.14
CA ILE A 205 -12.29 -1.69 -1.85
C ILE A 205 -11.01 -0.97 -1.43
N SER A 206 -11.09 0.35 -1.28
CA SER A 206 -9.97 1.16 -0.80
C SER A 206 -9.76 0.95 0.70
N ILE A 207 -8.50 0.78 1.10
CA ILE A 207 -8.10 0.61 2.50
C ILE A 207 -7.24 1.79 2.97
N PHE A 208 -6.34 2.26 2.10
CA PHE A 208 -5.50 3.40 2.43
C PHE A 208 -6.33 4.68 2.48
N ASP A 209 -6.36 5.27 3.67
CA ASP A 209 -6.97 6.57 3.97
C ASP A 209 -5.87 7.55 4.43
N PRO A 210 -5.56 8.61 3.65
CA PRO A 210 -4.57 9.62 4.03
C PRO A 210 -4.85 10.38 5.33
N ALA A 211 -6.10 10.38 5.82
CA ALA A 211 -6.45 11.02 7.09
C ALA A 211 -6.05 10.18 8.31
N ILE A 212 -5.85 8.87 8.12
CA ILE A 212 -5.57 7.90 9.19
C ILE A 212 -4.18 7.29 9.03
N HIS A 213 -3.82 6.93 7.80
CA HIS A 213 -2.56 6.28 7.47
C HIS A 213 -1.50 7.33 7.20
N ILE A 214 -0.40 7.25 7.94
CA ILE A 214 0.77 8.10 7.77
C ILE A 214 1.77 7.29 6.93
N PRO A 215 2.05 7.70 5.68
CA PRO A 215 3.07 7.04 4.88
C PRO A 215 4.42 7.11 5.59
N HIS A 216 5.09 5.96 5.71
CA HIS A 216 6.49 5.97 6.08
C HIS A 216 7.31 6.55 4.93
N GLU A 217 7.95 7.70 5.15
CA GLU A 217 8.85 8.29 4.17
C GLU A 217 10.09 7.39 4.02
N VAL A 218 10.12 6.62 2.94
CA VAL A 218 11.33 5.93 2.52
C VAL A 218 12.33 7.02 2.14
N GLN A 219 13.35 7.24 2.98
CA GLN A 219 14.54 7.97 2.53
C GLN A 219 15.02 7.25 1.29
N ALA A 220 14.91 7.92 0.13
CA ALA A 220 15.34 7.34 -1.13
C ALA A 220 16.85 7.10 -1.03
N GLU A 221 17.25 5.89 -0.62
CA GLU A 221 18.55 5.36 -0.99
C GLU A 221 18.52 5.35 -2.52
N ALA A 222 19.18 6.35 -3.11
CA ALA A 222 19.40 6.42 -4.54
C ALA A 222 19.88 5.04 -5.00
N PRO A 223 19.37 4.51 -6.12
CA PRO A 223 19.86 3.24 -6.64
C PRO A 223 21.38 3.39 -6.87
N LYS A 224 22.16 2.81 -5.95
CA LYS A 224 23.54 2.42 -6.20
C LYS A 224 23.41 1.26 -7.18
N ASP A 225 23.61 1.58 -8.46
CA ASP A 225 23.98 0.67 -9.56
C ASP A 225 23.21 0.98 -10.87
N GLU A 226 23.18 2.26 -11.30
CA GLU A 226 23.03 2.60 -12.73
C GLU A 226 23.99 3.73 -13.18
N ALA A 227 24.97 4.10 -12.34
CA ALA A 227 25.95 5.14 -12.66
C ALA A 227 27.21 4.62 -13.41
N GLU A 228 27.25 3.36 -13.83
CA GLU A 228 28.46 2.76 -14.44
C GLU A 228 28.27 2.23 -15.88
N ALA A 229 27.39 2.84 -16.66
CA ALA A 229 27.34 2.63 -18.13
C ALA A 229 27.47 3.92 -18.95
N ALA A 230 28.02 4.98 -18.36
CA ALA A 230 28.26 6.26 -19.02
C ALA A 230 29.76 6.60 -19.17
N ILE A 231 30.61 5.60 -19.44
CA ILE A 231 31.96 5.85 -19.99
C ILE A 231 31.97 5.38 -21.44
N ARG A 232 31.60 6.30 -22.33
CA ARG A 232 32.21 6.35 -23.67
C ARG A 232 33.69 6.63 -23.48
N ARG A 233 34.55 5.69 -23.87
CA ARG A 233 35.85 6.01 -24.45
C ARG A 233 36.01 5.25 -25.75
N LEU A 234 36.60 5.96 -26.70
CA LEU A 234 37.32 5.42 -27.84
C LEU A 234 38.23 4.25 -27.43
#